data_AF-A0A840P944-F1
#
_entry.id   AF-A0A840P944-F1
#
_cell.length_a   1.000
_cell.length_b   1.000
_cell.length_c   1.000
_cell.angle_alpha   90.00
_cell.angle_beta   90.00
_cell.angle_gamma   90.00
#
_symmetry.space_group_name_H-M   'P 1'
#
loop_
_entity.id
_entity.type
_entity.pdbx_description
1 polymer ?
#
loop_
_entity_poly.entity_id
_entity_poly.type
_entity_poly.pdbx_seq_one_letter_code
_entity_poly.pdbx_strand_id
1 'polypeptide(L)'
;MTAEQRLRREQVRLRAADRFAEAAGDAQVAREFRVSRIPANRCRRALETGGREALVFKGPGGAGRRLDDAQLARLEQALTEGPMVYGWDDQCWTLARIADVIQHLFKVGYTVAGVCSPLHRLGWSRQAPPAGPPWTQRGTPGFAEAGYAALFDAAHQQLSGALVVVWDNLNTHSSAEMRRLIAAHPWLTVFYLPAYIPELNPVEGVWAHAKKSLANLAMRTIDQLIALVRDRLKRMRYRPALIVGFPAKTGLDFQPP
;
A
#
# COMPACT_ATOMS: atom_id res chain seq x y z
N MET A 1 -13.48 -4.84 -10.62
CA MET A 1 -14.49 -5.92 -10.71
C MET A 1 -14.97 -6.02 -12.15
N THR A 2 -14.76 -7.16 -12.80
CA THR A 2 -15.08 -7.38 -14.23
C THR A 2 -16.59 -7.44 -14.47
N ALA A 3 -17.04 -7.34 -15.72
CA ALA A 3 -18.46 -7.46 -16.07
C ALA A 3 -19.03 -8.84 -15.71
N GLU A 4 -18.24 -9.90 -15.90
CA GLU A 4 -18.60 -11.28 -15.53
C GLU A 4 -18.79 -11.46 -14.02
N GLN A 5 -17.90 -10.88 -13.20
CA GLN A 5 -18.03 -10.91 -11.74
C GLN A 5 -19.30 -10.18 -11.27
N ARG A 6 -19.79 -9.18 -12.02
CA ARG A 6 -21.04 -8.46 -11.72
C ARG A 6 -22.25 -9.34 -12.04
N LEU A 7 -22.30 -9.89 -13.25
CA LEU A 7 -23.38 -10.79 -13.68
C LEU A 7 -23.51 -11.99 -12.74
N ARG A 8 -22.39 -12.58 -12.33
CA ARG A 8 -22.40 -13.69 -11.36
C ARG A 8 -23.00 -13.29 -10.02
N ARG A 9 -22.65 -12.11 -9.50
CA ARG A 9 -23.18 -11.61 -8.22
C ARG A 9 -24.65 -11.23 -8.30
N GLU A 10 -25.10 -10.71 -9.44
CA GLU A 10 -26.50 -10.40 -9.71
C GLU A 10 -27.34 -11.67 -9.82
N GLN A 11 -26.87 -12.68 -10.56
CA GLN A 11 -27.51 -13.99 -10.63
C GLN A 11 -27.63 -14.66 -9.24
N VAL A 12 -26.60 -14.53 -8.38
CA VAL A 12 -26.67 -15.04 -7.00
C VAL A 12 -27.77 -14.36 -6.19
N ARG A 13 -27.99 -13.04 -6.36
CA ARG A 13 -29.07 -12.33 -5.66
C ARG A 13 -30.44 -12.76 -6.17
N LEU A 14 -30.60 -12.94 -7.48
CA LEU A 14 -31.87 -13.38 -8.06
C LEU A 14 -32.22 -14.81 -7.63
N ARG A 15 -31.24 -15.73 -7.63
CA ARG A 15 -31.46 -17.09 -7.10
C ARG A 15 -31.76 -17.09 -5.60
N ALA A 16 -31.13 -16.21 -4.83
CA ALA A 16 -31.48 -16.04 -3.42
C ALA A 16 -32.91 -15.53 -3.23
N ALA A 17 -33.41 -14.70 -4.13
CA ALA A 17 -34.80 -14.23 -4.11
C ALA A 17 -35.82 -15.34 -4.35
N ASP A 18 -35.51 -16.31 -5.23
CA ASP A 18 -36.35 -17.49 -5.45
C ASP A 18 -36.50 -18.30 -4.16
N ARG A 19 -35.39 -18.46 -3.43
CA ARG A 19 -35.40 -19.17 -2.14
C ARG A 19 -36.19 -18.44 -1.06
N PHE A 20 -36.14 -17.11 -1.04
CA PHE A 20 -37.00 -16.33 -0.13
C PHE A 20 -38.49 -16.42 -0.51
N ALA A 21 -38.82 -16.53 -1.81
CA ALA A 21 -40.20 -16.75 -2.25
C ALA A 21 -40.72 -18.14 -1.84
N GLU A 22 -39.84 -19.13 -1.72
CA GLU A 22 -40.10 -20.46 -1.15
C GLU A 22 -40.06 -20.50 0.39
N ALA A 23 -40.16 -19.33 1.04
CA ALA A 23 -40.15 -19.16 2.50
C ALA A 23 -38.85 -19.62 3.21
N ALA A 24 -37.71 -19.71 2.51
CA ALA A 24 -36.43 -19.98 3.14
C ALA A 24 -35.97 -18.82 4.04
N GLY A 25 -35.48 -19.13 5.25
CA GLY A 25 -34.93 -18.13 6.16
C GLY A 25 -33.50 -17.69 5.81
N ASP A 26 -33.05 -16.55 6.36
CA ASP A 26 -31.71 -15.98 6.15
C ASP A 26 -30.56 -16.99 6.35
N ALA A 27 -30.69 -17.88 7.34
CA ALA A 27 -29.67 -18.89 7.66
C ALA A 27 -29.62 -20.05 6.64
N GLN A 28 -30.73 -20.34 5.97
CA GLN A 28 -30.80 -21.37 4.93
C GLN A 28 -30.19 -20.83 3.63
N VAL A 29 -30.59 -19.62 3.23
CA VAL A 29 -30.02 -18.91 2.07
C VAL A 29 -28.51 -18.67 2.25
N ALA A 30 -28.06 -18.25 3.44
CA ALA A 30 -26.64 -18.05 3.72
C ALA A 30 -25.80 -19.33 3.51
N ARG A 31 -26.30 -20.48 4.00
CA ARG A 31 -25.63 -21.78 3.83
C ARG A 31 -25.58 -22.20 2.36
N GLU A 32 -26.69 -22.08 1.66
CA GLU A 32 -26.83 -22.50 0.27
C GLU A 32 -25.91 -21.73 -0.69
N PHE A 33 -25.84 -20.41 -0.53
CA PHE A 33 -25.00 -19.55 -1.37
C PHE A 33 -23.59 -19.32 -0.82
N ARG A 34 -23.22 -19.99 0.29
CA ARG A 34 -21.92 -19.88 0.98
C ARG A 34 -21.54 -18.42 1.29
N VAL A 35 -22.50 -17.64 1.76
CA VAL A 35 -22.31 -16.26 2.22
C VAL A 35 -22.58 -16.16 3.71
N SER A 36 -22.09 -15.10 4.36
CA SER A 36 -22.49 -14.82 5.74
C SER A 36 -23.99 -14.43 5.80
N ARG A 37 -24.58 -14.48 7.00
CA ARG A 37 -26.01 -14.14 7.20
C ARG A 37 -26.35 -12.70 6.81
N ILE A 38 -25.37 -11.79 6.84
CA ILE A 38 -25.56 -10.36 6.60
C ILE A 38 -25.96 -10.06 5.14
N PRO A 39 -25.25 -10.56 4.10
CA PRO A 39 -25.70 -10.47 2.71
C PRO A 39 -27.09 -11.06 2.44
N ALA A 40 -27.42 -12.21 3.03
CA ALA A 40 -28.74 -12.85 2.88
C ALA A 40 -29.85 -11.97 3.47
N ASN A 41 -29.64 -11.45 4.69
CA ASN A 41 -30.55 -10.51 5.32
C ASN A 41 -30.75 -9.23 4.49
N ARG A 42 -29.67 -8.66 3.94
CA ARG A 42 -29.74 -7.47 3.08
C ARG A 42 -30.51 -7.73 1.79
N CYS A 43 -30.36 -8.92 1.21
CA CYS A 43 -31.12 -9.36 0.04
C CYS A 43 -32.63 -9.44 0.36
N ARG A 44 -33.00 -10.08 1.46
CA ARG A 44 -34.39 -10.17 1.92
C ARG A 44 -35.01 -8.80 2.16
N ARG A 45 -34.32 -7.91 2.88
CA ARG A 45 -34.80 -6.54 3.12
C ARG A 45 -34.96 -5.73 1.83
N ALA A 46 -34.09 -5.93 0.85
CA ALA A 46 -34.22 -5.27 -0.44
C ALA A 46 -35.44 -5.78 -1.22
N LEU A 47 -35.76 -7.08 -1.13
CA LEU A 47 -36.98 -7.67 -1.70
C LEU A 47 -38.25 -7.14 -1.02
N GLU A 48 -38.26 -7.05 0.31
CA GLU A 48 -39.39 -6.51 1.08
C GLU A 48 -39.69 -5.05 0.71
N THR A 49 -38.67 -4.23 0.48
CA THR A 49 -38.82 -2.80 0.17
C THR A 49 -39.09 -2.51 -1.31
N GLY A 50 -38.53 -3.29 -2.24
CA GLY A 50 -38.52 -2.92 -3.67
C GLY A 50 -38.60 -4.09 -4.64
N GLY A 51 -39.00 -5.27 -4.17
CA GLY A 51 -39.17 -6.46 -5.01
C GLY A 51 -37.88 -6.91 -5.70
N ARG A 52 -38.02 -7.75 -6.74
CA ARG A 52 -36.86 -8.32 -7.46
C ARG A 52 -36.04 -7.27 -8.20
N GLU A 53 -36.65 -6.16 -8.60
CA GLU A 53 -35.97 -5.04 -9.25
C GLU A 53 -34.96 -4.33 -8.34
N ALA A 54 -35.11 -4.43 -7.02
CA ALA A 54 -34.14 -3.91 -6.06
C ALA A 54 -32.84 -4.73 -6.01
N LEU A 55 -32.84 -5.96 -6.54
CA LEU A 55 -31.67 -6.85 -6.56
C LEU A 55 -30.85 -6.77 -7.85
N VAL A 56 -31.48 -6.27 -8.92
CA VAL A 56 -30.86 -5.97 -10.21
C VAL A 56 -29.83 -4.85 -10.03
N PHE A 57 -28.68 -4.99 -10.69
CA PHE A 57 -27.62 -4.00 -10.58
C PHE A 57 -28.00 -2.70 -11.29
N LYS A 58 -28.37 -1.64 -10.54
CA LYS A 58 -28.74 -0.31 -11.06
C LYS A 58 -27.54 0.58 -11.48
N GLY A 59 -26.39 -0.03 -11.77
CA GLY A 59 -25.15 0.70 -12.04
C GLY A 59 -24.36 1.08 -10.77
N PRO A 60 -23.15 1.66 -10.91
CA PRO A 60 -22.41 2.21 -9.78
C PRO A 60 -23.21 3.38 -9.19
N GLY A 61 -23.60 3.27 -7.92
CA GLY A 61 -24.08 4.41 -7.14
C GLY A 61 -22.92 5.37 -6.87
N GLY A 62 -22.56 6.17 -7.86
CA GLY A 62 -21.66 7.31 -7.70
C GLY A 62 -22.51 8.57 -7.60
N ALA A 63 -22.38 9.31 -6.49
CA ALA A 63 -22.78 10.71 -6.46
C ALA A 63 -22.28 11.39 -7.74
N GLY A 64 -23.11 12.24 -8.36
CA GLY A 64 -22.75 12.98 -9.57
C GLY A 64 -21.34 13.58 -9.47
N ARG A 65 -20.64 13.64 -10.59
CA ARG A 65 -19.26 14.15 -10.67
C ARG A 65 -19.17 15.48 -9.92
N ARG A 66 -18.47 15.50 -8.77
CA ARG A 66 -18.39 16.68 -7.89
C ARG A 66 -17.56 17.82 -8.49
N LEU A 67 -16.65 17.49 -9.41
CA LEU A 67 -15.91 18.45 -10.22
C LEU A 67 -16.23 18.22 -11.70
N ASP A 68 -16.58 19.29 -12.40
CA ASP A 68 -16.69 19.29 -13.86
C ASP A 68 -15.31 19.31 -14.53
N ASP A 69 -15.28 19.26 -15.87
CA ASP A 69 -14.02 19.16 -16.61
C ASP A 69 -13.21 20.48 -16.59
N ALA A 70 -13.86 21.64 -16.46
CA ALA A 70 -13.18 22.93 -16.35
C ALA A 70 -12.53 23.10 -14.96
N GLN A 71 -13.23 22.68 -13.90
CA GLN A 71 -12.72 22.64 -12.54
C GLN A 71 -11.57 21.64 -12.41
N LEU A 72 -11.63 20.50 -13.11
CA LEU A 72 -10.51 19.56 -13.19
C LEU A 72 -9.29 20.18 -13.86
N ALA A 73 -9.44 20.87 -14.99
CA ALA A 73 -8.32 21.55 -15.65
C ALA A 73 -7.68 22.62 -14.74
N ARG A 74 -8.51 23.38 -14.01
CA ARG A 74 -8.01 24.38 -13.05
C ARG A 74 -7.32 23.72 -11.85
N LEU A 75 -7.81 22.57 -11.38
CA LEU A 75 -7.14 21.79 -10.35
C LEU A 75 -5.76 21.31 -10.84
N GLU A 76 -5.66 20.80 -12.06
CA GLU A 76 -4.38 20.39 -12.65
C GLU A 76 -3.36 21.53 -12.72
N GLN A 77 -3.80 22.74 -13.08
CA GLN A 77 -2.96 23.92 -13.06
C GLN A 77 -2.46 24.23 -11.63
N ALA A 78 -3.36 24.23 -10.64
CA ALA A 78 -3.01 24.44 -9.23
C ALA A 78 -1.99 23.42 -8.72
N LEU A 79 -2.15 22.14 -9.10
CA LEU A 79 -1.21 21.09 -8.74
C LEU A 79 0.15 21.26 -9.43
N THR A 80 0.18 21.87 -10.61
CA THR A 80 1.40 22.17 -11.36
C THR A 80 2.17 23.36 -10.75
N GLU A 81 1.46 24.39 -10.28
CA GLU A 81 2.02 25.54 -9.56
C GLU A 81 2.72 25.10 -8.25
N GLY A 82 2.23 24.02 -7.64
CA GLY A 82 2.84 23.38 -6.49
C GLY A 82 2.33 23.94 -5.15
N PRO A 83 2.48 23.18 -4.06
CA PRO A 83 1.90 23.51 -2.76
C PRO A 83 2.50 24.77 -2.13
N MET A 84 3.73 25.15 -2.45
CA MET A 84 4.32 26.37 -1.87
C MET A 84 3.56 27.66 -2.22
N VAL A 85 2.92 27.72 -3.39
CA VAL A 85 2.07 28.86 -3.81
C VAL A 85 0.85 29.02 -2.89
N TYR A 86 0.43 27.94 -2.24
CA TYR A 86 -0.70 27.89 -1.33
C TYR A 86 -0.27 27.96 0.14
N GLY A 87 1.00 28.31 0.42
CA GLY A 87 1.51 28.60 1.76
C GLY A 87 2.14 27.42 2.50
N TRP A 88 2.40 26.29 1.84
CA TRP A 88 3.15 25.18 2.43
C TRP A 88 4.67 25.37 2.28
N ASP A 89 5.45 24.77 3.19
CA ASP A 89 6.89 24.92 3.33
C ASP A 89 7.72 23.95 2.47
N ASP A 90 7.06 23.00 1.82
CA ASP A 90 7.67 21.96 1.00
C ASP A 90 6.89 21.77 -0.32
N GLN A 91 7.50 21.13 -1.32
CA GLN A 91 6.88 20.86 -2.63
C GLN A 91 6.08 19.54 -2.71
N CYS A 92 5.72 18.94 -1.58
CA CYS A 92 4.98 17.68 -1.56
C CYS A 92 3.47 17.95 -1.56
N TRP A 93 2.74 17.44 -2.56
CA TRP A 93 1.29 17.36 -2.40
C TRP A 93 0.95 16.24 -1.42
N THR A 94 -0.06 16.44 -0.58
CA THR A 94 -0.76 15.35 0.10
C THR A 94 -2.20 15.33 -0.36
N LEU A 95 -2.90 14.20 -0.29
CA LEU A 95 -4.34 14.15 -0.53
C LEU A 95 -5.10 15.11 0.39
N ALA A 96 -4.60 15.37 1.61
CA ALA A 96 -5.17 16.38 2.51
C ALA A 96 -4.94 17.81 1.99
N ARG A 97 -3.72 18.16 1.60
CA ARG A 97 -3.40 19.47 0.99
C ARG A 97 -4.18 19.68 -0.32
N ILE A 98 -4.34 18.64 -1.13
CA ILE A 98 -5.16 18.70 -2.35
C ILE A 98 -6.64 18.86 -1.99
N ALA A 99 -7.15 18.21 -0.93
CA ALA A 99 -8.51 18.45 -0.44
C ALA A 99 -8.70 19.93 -0.05
N ASP A 100 -7.72 20.53 0.64
CA ASP A 100 -7.75 21.94 1.02
C ASP A 100 -7.75 22.87 -0.20
N VAL A 101 -6.95 22.56 -1.22
CA VAL A 101 -6.94 23.33 -2.49
C VAL A 101 -8.28 23.20 -3.23
N ILE A 102 -8.85 21.99 -3.30
CA ILE A 102 -10.17 21.79 -3.92
C ILE A 102 -11.25 22.57 -3.16
N GLN A 103 -11.20 22.55 -1.83
CA GLN A 103 -12.10 23.32 -0.98
C GLN A 103 -11.89 24.82 -1.17
N HIS A 104 -10.65 25.30 -1.32
CA HIS A 104 -10.34 26.71 -1.51
C HIS A 104 -10.85 27.22 -2.87
N LEU A 105 -10.51 26.51 -3.95
CA LEU A 105 -10.77 26.91 -5.34
C LEU A 105 -12.24 26.72 -5.76
N PHE A 106 -12.88 25.63 -5.32
CA PHE A 106 -14.20 25.24 -5.83
C PHE A 106 -15.29 25.18 -4.76
N LYS A 107 -14.95 25.39 -3.47
CA LYS A 107 -15.86 25.27 -2.32
C LYS A 107 -16.53 23.89 -2.22
N VAL A 108 -15.90 22.86 -2.80
CA VAL A 108 -16.38 21.48 -2.79
C VAL A 108 -15.59 20.67 -1.76
N GLY A 109 -16.29 20.10 -0.78
CA GLY A 109 -15.67 19.23 0.20
C GLY A 109 -15.36 17.84 -0.37
N TYR A 110 -14.15 17.34 -0.11
CA TYR A 110 -13.76 15.96 -0.35
C TYR A 110 -13.25 15.32 0.94
N THR A 111 -13.56 14.03 1.15
CA THR A 111 -12.80 13.24 2.12
C THR A 111 -11.39 13.02 1.57
N VAL A 112 -10.38 12.86 2.44
CA VAL A 112 -8.99 12.60 2.03
C VAL A 112 -8.88 11.43 1.04
N ALA A 113 -9.63 10.34 1.29
CA ALA A 113 -9.70 9.20 0.36
C ALA A 113 -10.48 9.51 -0.93
N GLY A 114 -11.48 10.39 -0.87
CA GLY A 114 -12.29 10.81 -2.00
C GLY A 114 -11.50 11.61 -3.05
N VAL A 115 -10.44 12.30 -2.64
CA VAL A 115 -9.55 13.06 -3.53
C VAL A 115 -8.89 12.17 -4.60
N CYS A 116 -8.74 10.87 -4.36
CA CYS A 116 -8.23 9.94 -5.36
C CYS A 116 -9.08 9.92 -6.65
N SER A 117 -10.40 10.15 -6.55
CA SER A 117 -11.30 10.10 -7.69
C SER A 117 -11.03 11.18 -8.76
N PRO A 118 -10.97 12.49 -8.42
CA PRO A 118 -10.60 13.51 -9.39
C PRO A 118 -9.15 13.36 -9.89
N LEU A 119 -8.22 12.93 -9.05
CA LEU A 119 -6.83 12.69 -9.48
C LEU A 119 -6.74 11.58 -10.54
N HIS A 120 -7.43 10.46 -10.36
CA HIS A 120 -7.46 9.42 -11.38
C HIS A 120 -8.04 9.91 -12.72
N ARG A 121 -9.02 10.83 -12.70
CA ARG A 121 -9.58 11.44 -13.92
C ARG A 121 -8.58 12.33 -14.66
N LEU A 122 -7.70 13.00 -13.92
CA LEU A 122 -6.60 13.78 -14.49
C LEU A 122 -5.42 12.91 -14.96
N GLY A 123 -5.51 11.58 -14.86
CA GLY A 123 -4.39 10.68 -15.15
C GLY A 123 -3.30 10.72 -14.07
N TRP A 124 -3.56 11.37 -12.92
CA TRP A 124 -2.64 11.38 -11.79
C TRP A 124 -2.70 10.02 -11.11
N SER A 125 -1.62 9.26 -11.28
CA SER A 125 -1.41 8.02 -10.56
C SER A 125 -0.64 8.30 -9.26
N ARG A 126 -0.71 7.35 -8.33
CA ARG A 126 0.27 7.27 -7.24
C ARG A 126 1.64 7.07 -7.88
N GLN A 127 2.40 8.15 -7.98
CA GLN A 127 3.71 8.12 -8.62
C GLN A 127 4.66 7.34 -7.72
N ALA A 128 4.96 6.12 -8.16
CA ALA A 128 6.26 5.56 -7.93
C ALA A 128 7.25 6.30 -8.82
N PRO A 129 8.50 6.33 -8.43
CA PRO A 129 9.36 7.38 -8.90
C PRO A 129 9.87 7.00 -10.35
N PRO A 130 9.90 7.86 -11.43
CA PRO A 130 10.63 7.60 -12.70
C PRO A 130 12.13 8.02 -12.73
N ALA A 131 13.06 7.04 -12.64
CA ALA A 131 14.56 7.10 -12.70
C ALA A 131 15.34 7.38 -11.40
N GLY A 132 15.50 6.36 -10.56
CA GLY A 132 16.36 6.44 -9.38
C GLY A 132 17.82 6.08 -9.67
N PRO A 133 18.64 5.91 -8.62
CA PRO A 133 20.01 5.41 -8.72
C PRO A 133 20.06 4.06 -9.47
N PRO A 134 21.25 3.63 -9.96
CA PRO A 134 21.42 2.60 -10.99
C PRO A 134 20.49 1.38 -10.88
N TRP A 135 20.24 0.90 -9.66
CA TRP A 135 19.34 -0.22 -9.33
C TRP A 135 17.83 0.02 -9.55
N THR A 136 17.43 1.11 -10.20
CA THR A 136 16.01 1.40 -10.57
C THR A 136 15.78 1.52 -12.07
N GLN A 137 16.82 1.40 -12.91
CA GLN A 137 16.59 1.31 -14.34
C GLN A 137 16.02 -0.06 -14.69
N ARG A 138 15.03 -0.08 -15.59
CA ARG A 138 14.42 -1.30 -16.09
C ARG A 138 15.49 -2.05 -16.92
N GLY A 139 15.98 -3.17 -16.40
CA GLY A 139 17.10 -3.93 -16.97
C GLY A 139 18.36 -3.97 -16.10
N THR A 140 18.44 -3.17 -15.03
CA THR A 140 19.45 -3.37 -13.98
C THR A 140 18.97 -4.49 -13.06
N PRO A 141 19.84 -5.45 -12.68
CA PRO A 141 19.46 -6.44 -11.69
C PRO A 141 18.98 -5.74 -10.41
N GLY A 142 17.99 -6.31 -9.73
CA GLY A 142 17.65 -5.89 -8.37
C GLY A 142 18.88 -5.95 -7.46
N PHE A 143 18.77 -5.44 -6.23
CA PHE A 143 19.86 -5.54 -5.25
C PHE A 143 20.30 -7.02 -5.11
N ALA A 144 21.46 -7.34 -5.66
CA ALA A 144 21.96 -8.69 -5.89
C ALA A 144 23.19 -8.97 -5.03
N GLU A 145 23.82 -10.13 -5.19
CA GLU A 145 24.92 -10.63 -4.37
C GLU A 145 26.07 -9.62 -4.22
N ALA A 146 26.51 -8.98 -5.31
CA ALA A 146 27.55 -7.96 -5.28
C ALA A 146 27.15 -6.72 -4.45
N GLY A 147 25.87 -6.37 -4.44
CA GLY A 147 25.34 -5.29 -3.61
C GLY A 147 25.36 -5.64 -2.12
N TYR A 148 25.03 -6.89 -1.77
CA TYR A 148 25.13 -7.40 -0.41
C TYR A 148 26.58 -7.46 0.09
N ALA A 149 27.53 -7.92 -0.73
CA ALA A 149 28.96 -7.93 -0.39
C ALA A 149 29.44 -6.53 0.02
N ALA A 150 29.24 -5.54 -0.86
CA ALA A 150 29.66 -4.17 -0.62
C ALA A 150 29.01 -3.56 0.62
N LEU A 151 27.75 -3.90 0.89
CA LEU A 151 27.05 -3.46 2.10
C LEU A 151 27.65 -4.06 3.37
N PHE A 152 27.95 -5.37 3.37
CA PHE A 152 28.52 -6.05 4.53
C PHE A 152 29.94 -5.56 4.82
N ASP A 153 30.77 -5.40 3.80
CA ASP A 153 32.12 -4.87 3.96
C ASP A 153 32.11 -3.45 4.54
N ALA A 154 31.26 -2.58 4.00
CA ALA A 154 31.12 -1.21 4.50
C ALA A 154 30.59 -1.18 5.94
N ALA A 155 29.61 -2.03 6.27
CA ALA A 155 29.08 -2.13 7.63
C ALA A 155 30.13 -2.66 8.62
N HIS A 156 30.92 -3.66 8.23
CA HIS A 156 31.97 -4.21 9.06
C HIS A 156 33.07 -3.19 9.32
N GLN A 157 33.50 -2.45 8.29
CA GLN A 157 34.47 -1.37 8.43
C GLN A 157 33.95 -0.25 9.34
N GLN A 158 32.68 0.13 9.20
CA GLN A 158 32.10 1.23 9.98
C GLN A 158 31.85 0.85 11.44
N LEU A 159 31.41 -0.39 11.71
CA LEU A 159 31.04 -0.85 13.06
C LEU A 159 32.21 -1.51 13.80
N SER A 160 33.28 -1.88 13.08
CA SER A 160 34.49 -2.51 13.63
C SER A 160 34.20 -3.73 14.51
N GLY A 161 33.24 -4.57 14.08
CA GLY A 161 32.78 -5.73 14.85
C GLY A 161 32.16 -6.82 13.99
N ALA A 162 31.95 -7.99 14.60
CA ALA A 162 31.25 -9.10 13.95
C ALA A 162 29.81 -8.70 13.62
N LEU A 163 29.33 -9.11 12.44
CA LEU A 163 27.99 -8.80 11.98
C LEU A 163 27.10 -10.03 12.12
N VAL A 164 25.94 -9.84 12.75
CA VAL A 164 24.85 -10.82 12.73
C VAL A 164 23.77 -10.31 11.80
N VAL A 165 23.48 -11.07 10.74
CA VAL A 165 22.47 -10.76 9.75
C VAL A 165 21.32 -11.75 9.88
N VAL A 166 20.11 -11.23 9.99
CA VAL A 166 18.89 -12.04 10.00
C VAL A 166 18.13 -11.76 8.71
N TRP A 167 17.89 -12.80 7.92
CA TRP A 167 17.31 -12.73 6.59
C TRP A 167 15.99 -13.46 6.48
N ASP A 168 15.14 -12.96 5.59
CA ASP A 168 14.03 -13.75 5.05
C ASP A 168 14.53 -14.70 3.95
N ASN A 169 13.64 -15.54 3.43
CA ASN A 169 13.98 -16.55 2.43
C ASN A 169 13.84 -16.03 0.98
N LEU A 170 14.21 -14.78 0.71
CA LEU A 170 14.31 -14.30 -0.67
C LEU A 170 15.33 -15.17 -1.46
N ASN A 171 15.01 -15.51 -2.71
CA ASN A 171 15.82 -16.44 -3.51
C ASN A 171 17.32 -16.07 -3.55
N THR A 172 17.64 -14.77 -3.65
CA THR A 172 19.02 -14.25 -3.65
C THR A 172 19.78 -14.55 -2.36
N HIS A 173 19.11 -14.58 -1.20
CA HIS A 173 19.75 -14.92 0.08
C HIS A 173 20.18 -16.39 0.11
N SER A 174 19.45 -17.26 -0.59
CA SER A 174 19.69 -18.71 -0.62
C SER A 174 20.58 -19.18 -1.77
N SER A 175 21.05 -18.27 -2.63
CA SER A 175 21.79 -18.60 -3.86
C SER A 175 23.16 -19.22 -3.53
N ALA A 176 23.68 -20.03 -4.45
CA ALA A 176 25.01 -20.64 -4.28
C ALA A 176 26.10 -19.57 -4.17
N GLU A 177 25.95 -18.47 -4.91
CA GLU A 177 26.89 -17.36 -4.90
C GLU A 177 26.83 -16.61 -3.56
N MET A 178 25.64 -16.39 -3.01
CA MET A 178 25.50 -15.80 -1.68
C MET A 178 26.13 -16.66 -0.59
N ARG A 179 25.99 -17.98 -0.66
CA ARG A 179 26.64 -18.90 0.29
C ARG A 179 28.16 -18.81 0.22
N ARG A 180 28.74 -18.69 -0.97
CA ARG A 180 30.19 -18.48 -1.14
C ARG A 180 30.63 -17.14 -0.56
N LEU A 181 29.86 -16.08 -0.83
CA LEU A 181 30.09 -14.76 -0.27
C LEU A 181 30.11 -14.83 1.26
N ILE A 182 29.09 -15.43 1.90
CA ILE A 182 29.06 -15.57 3.37
C ILE A 182 30.28 -16.34 3.87
N ALA A 183 30.63 -17.47 3.24
CA ALA A 183 31.77 -18.29 3.64
C ALA A 183 33.12 -17.56 3.54
N ALA A 184 33.23 -16.56 2.66
CA ALA A 184 34.44 -15.73 2.54
C ALA A 184 34.57 -14.66 3.65
N HIS A 185 33.53 -14.42 4.46
CA HIS A 185 33.51 -13.39 5.50
C HIS A 185 33.38 -14.03 6.89
N PRO A 186 34.50 -14.41 7.54
CA PRO A 186 34.46 -15.13 8.83
C PRO A 186 33.87 -14.30 9.98
N TRP A 187 33.78 -12.98 9.81
CA TRP A 187 33.15 -12.05 10.75
C TRP A 187 31.64 -11.91 10.56
N LEU A 188 31.04 -12.60 9.57
CA LEU A 188 29.62 -12.53 9.24
C LEU A 188 28.90 -13.81 9.67
N THR A 189 27.91 -13.67 10.55
CA THR A 189 26.99 -14.75 10.94
C THR A 189 25.62 -14.47 10.34
N VAL A 190 25.03 -15.46 9.66
CA VAL A 190 23.72 -15.32 8.99
C VAL A 190 22.71 -16.30 9.57
N PHE A 191 21.55 -15.78 9.98
CA PHE A 191 20.38 -16.56 10.37
C PHE A 191 19.24 -16.36 9.36
N TYR A 192 18.58 -17.46 8.99
CA TYR A 192 17.40 -17.40 8.12
C TYR A 192 16.15 -17.57 8.97
N LEU A 193 15.17 -16.69 8.77
CA LEU A 193 13.85 -16.82 9.38
C LEU A 193 13.12 -18.03 8.77
N PRO A 194 12.21 -18.68 9.52
CA PRO A 194 11.34 -19.71 8.96
C PRO A 194 10.53 -19.18 7.77
N ALA A 195 10.25 -20.05 6.79
CA ALA A 195 9.47 -19.67 5.63
C ALA A 195 8.03 -19.26 6.04
N TYR A 196 7.52 -18.20 5.39
CA TYR A 196 6.14 -17.71 5.52
C TYR A 196 5.72 -17.20 6.91
N ILE A 197 6.65 -16.71 7.74
CA ILE A 197 6.34 -16.08 9.03
C ILE A 197 6.76 -14.59 9.01
N PRO A 198 6.06 -13.72 8.25
CA PRO A 198 6.42 -12.30 8.13
C PRO A 198 6.35 -11.53 9.45
N GLU A 199 5.56 -11.98 10.42
CA GLU A 199 5.45 -11.40 11.75
C GLU A 199 6.74 -11.47 12.58
N LEU A 200 7.66 -12.38 12.22
CA LEU A 200 8.98 -12.47 12.85
C LEU A 200 10.00 -11.53 12.18
N ASN A 201 9.70 -10.95 11.02
CA ASN A 201 10.64 -10.12 10.29
C ASN A 201 10.54 -8.65 10.73
N PRO A 202 11.50 -8.11 11.50
CA PRO A 202 11.43 -6.73 12.01
C PRO A 202 11.44 -5.68 10.89
N VAL A 203 11.95 -6.05 9.70
CA VAL A 203 11.93 -5.15 8.53
C VAL A 203 10.51 -4.82 8.09
N GLU A 204 9.52 -5.70 8.32
CA GLU A 204 8.12 -5.42 8.02
C GLU A 204 7.57 -4.28 8.88
N GLY A 205 8.03 -4.19 10.14
CA GLY A 205 7.73 -3.06 11.03
C GLY A 205 8.32 -1.75 10.50
N VAL A 206 9.57 -1.78 10.03
CA VAL A 206 10.22 -0.63 9.38
C VAL A 206 9.45 -0.21 8.13
N TRP A 207 9.08 -1.17 7.27
CA TRP A 207 8.31 -0.92 6.06
C TRP A 207 6.93 -0.36 6.35
N ALA A 208 6.20 -0.93 7.32
CA ALA A 208 4.90 -0.43 7.72
C ALA A 208 4.99 1.01 8.24
N HIS A 209 6.00 1.33 9.05
CA HIS A 209 6.24 2.68 9.56
C HIS A 209 6.56 3.66 8.42
N ALA A 210 7.48 3.30 7.53
CA ALA A 210 7.84 4.11 6.38
C ALA A 210 6.64 4.32 5.45
N LYS A 211 5.93 3.26 5.05
CA LYS A 211 4.74 3.32 4.20
C LYS A 211 3.63 4.17 4.81
N LYS A 212 3.40 4.08 6.13
CA LYS A 212 2.42 4.91 6.83
C LYS A 212 2.81 6.39 6.77
N SER A 213 4.09 6.72 6.94
CA SER A 213 4.59 8.10 6.83
C SER A 213 4.54 8.66 5.40
N LEU A 214 4.39 7.78 4.41
CA LEU A 214 4.27 8.11 2.99
C LEU A 214 2.81 8.07 2.50
N ALA A 215 1.89 7.57 3.33
CA ALA A 215 0.49 7.46 2.96
C ALA A 215 -0.08 8.85 2.70
N ASN A 216 -0.92 8.96 1.67
CA ASN A 216 -1.59 10.19 1.26
C ASN A 216 -0.65 11.29 0.73
N LEU A 217 0.59 11.00 0.33
CA LEU A 217 1.42 11.94 -0.44
C LEU A 217 1.18 11.75 -1.94
N ALA A 218 0.95 12.85 -2.65
CA ALA A 218 0.98 12.97 -4.09
C ALA A 218 2.30 13.65 -4.47
N MET A 219 3.17 12.93 -5.19
CA MET A 219 4.47 13.45 -5.63
C MET A 219 4.51 13.41 -7.16
N ARG A 220 5.27 14.31 -7.78
CA ARG A 220 5.28 14.48 -9.23
C ARG A 220 6.37 13.66 -9.93
N THR A 221 7.46 13.33 -9.24
CA THR A 221 8.64 12.65 -9.83
C THR A 221 9.36 11.68 -8.90
N ILE A 222 10.42 11.03 -9.41
CA ILE A 222 11.17 10.01 -8.70
C ILE A 222 11.97 10.56 -7.59
N ASP A 223 12.70 11.60 -7.97
CA ASP A 223 13.79 12.11 -7.20
C ASP A 223 13.22 12.68 -5.93
N GLN A 224 12.03 13.27 -6.03
CA GLN A 224 11.27 13.75 -4.90
C GLN A 224 10.87 12.60 -3.97
N LEU A 225 10.30 11.50 -4.47
CA LEU A 225 9.94 10.36 -3.61
C LEU A 225 11.19 9.66 -3.03
N ILE A 226 12.28 9.54 -3.78
CA ILE A 226 13.54 9.00 -3.28
C ILE A 226 14.13 9.91 -2.21
N ALA A 227 14.19 11.22 -2.44
CA ALA A 227 14.66 12.19 -1.46
C ALA A 227 13.81 12.12 -0.19
N LEU A 228 12.49 12.03 -0.35
CA LEU A 228 11.58 11.90 0.77
C LEU A 228 11.78 10.59 1.54
N VAL A 229 11.84 9.44 0.85
CA VAL A 229 12.11 8.14 1.48
C VAL A 229 13.44 8.20 2.22
N ARG A 230 14.50 8.74 1.60
CA ARG A 230 15.80 8.94 2.24
C ARG A 230 15.68 9.82 3.49
N ASP A 231 14.93 10.90 3.44
CA ASP A 231 14.75 11.78 4.60
C ASP A 231 13.89 11.13 5.69
N ARG A 232 12.88 10.33 5.34
CA ARG A 232 12.12 9.52 6.32
C ARG A 232 13.03 8.49 7.00
N LEU A 233 13.85 7.76 6.22
CA LEU A 233 14.83 6.80 6.74
C LEU A 233 15.90 7.49 7.60
N LYS A 234 16.45 8.64 7.17
CA LYS A 234 17.38 9.45 7.96
C LYS A 234 16.74 9.89 9.27
N ARG A 235 15.49 10.35 9.27
CA ARG A 235 14.81 10.74 10.52
C ARG A 235 14.57 9.56 11.45
N MET A 236 14.31 8.36 10.92
CA MET A 236 14.26 7.14 11.73
C MET A 236 15.62 6.79 12.34
N ARG A 237 16.74 7.00 11.60
CA ARG A 237 18.11 6.83 12.13
C ARG A 237 18.35 7.60 13.43
N TYR A 238 17.78 8.79 13.55
CA TYR A 238 17.91 9.64 14.74
C TYR A 238 16.92 9.28 15.88
N ARG A 239 16.19 8.15 15.78
CA ARG A 239 15.24 7.70 16.81
C ARG A 239 15.60 6.29 17.28
N PRO A 240 16.64 6.12 18.13
CA PRO A 240 17.11 4.81 18.56
C PRO A 240 16.02 3.94 19.18
N ALA A 241 15.15 4.52 20.01
CA ALA A 241 14.03 3.78 20.63
C ALA A 241 13.03 3.23 19.61
N LEU A 242 12.82 3.92 18.48
CA LEU A 242 11.97 3.42 17.40
C LEU A 242 12.62 2.23 16.69
N ILE A 243 13.93 2.31 16.43
CA ILE A 243 14.70 1.26 15.78
C ILE A 243 14.72 -0.01 16.64
N VAL A 244 15.03 0.12 17.93
CA VAL A 244 15.03 -0.99 18.90
C VAL A 244 13.62 -1.57 19.10
N GLY A 245 12.58 -0.74 18.92
CA GLY A 245 11.19 -1.18 19.03
C GLY A 245 10.70 -2.08 17.90
N PHE A 246 11.35 -2.14 16.74
CA PHE A 246 10.93 -3.04 15.66
C PHE A 246 11.27 -4.51 15.96
N PRO A 247 12.51 -4.87 16.32
CA PRO A 247 12.84 -6.21 16.77
C PRO A 247 12.12 -6.63 18.05
N ALA A 248 11.92 -5.71 19.01
CA ALA A 248 11.19 -6.02 20.24
C ALA A 248 9.74 -6.50 20.00
N LYS A 249 9.11 -6.11 18.89
CA LYS A 249 7.76 -6.54 18.52
C LYS A 249 7.68 -7.94 17.91
N THR A 250 8.80 -8.47 17.42
CA THR A 250 8.83 -9.80 16.81
C THR A 250 9.02 -10.90 17.85
N GLY A 251 9.39 -10.55 19.09
CA GLY A 251 9.69 -11.52 20.14
C GLY A 251 10.98 -12.31 19.90
N LEU A 252 11.79 -11.90 18.92
CA LEU A 252 13.11 -12.48 18.68
C LEU A 252 14.08 -12.00 19.76
N ASP A 253 14.76 -12.95 20.39
CA ASP A 253 15.88 -12.68 21.28
C ASP A 253 17.16 -12.54 20.45
N PHE A 254 17.84 -11.41 20.60
CA PHE A 254 19.09 -11.09 19.90
C PHE A 254 20.28 -11.06 20.86
N GLN A 255 20.15 -11.65 22.06
CA GLN A 255 21.31 -11.91 22.90
C GLN A 255 22.31 -12.81 22.13
N PRO A 256 23.61 -12.51 22.21
CA PRO A 256 24.61 -13.43 21.72
C PRO A 256 24.50 -14.77 22.46
N PRO A 257 24.77 -15.91 21.80
CA PRO A 257 24.85 -17.21 22.46
C PRO A 257 25.95 -17.26 23.53
#